data_AF-A0A6J3MC54-F1
#
_entry.id   AF-A0A6J3MC54-F1
#
_cell.length_a   1.000
_cell.length_b   1.000
_cell.length_c   1.000
_cell.angle_alpha   90.00
_cell.angle_beta   90.00
_cell.angle_gamma   90.00
#
_symmetry.space_group_name_H-M   'P 1'
#
loop_
_entity.id
_entity.type
_entity.pdbx_description
1 polymer ?
#
loop_
_entity_poly.entity_id
_entity_poly.type
_entity_poly.pdbx_seq_one_letter_code
_entity_poly.pdbx_strand_id
1 'polypeptide(L)'
;MDATTSNREEDERLKLELSLLRSMYPGQIAFAEGSRGLTFSTDAAGPSKLELQIPDGYPSTELPIVLAARVGRRDLRDAVHRRILACPVGEEVLDAIVVAFIEICTDVVETAAENEETPAGQQLTASSEETSTATVVVWLHHLLNTNKRKQALSPTTSGPVNGVTKPGYPGVLIFSGPAKSVQDHVSDLKHLNWQAFQVRLEVEEAWEFAHGGGIVEVESMKEIVAEIGDARKDLFMEAMRMK
;
A
#
# COMPACT_ATOMS: atom_id res chain seq x y z
N MET A 1 39.58 10.50 -4.88
CA MET A 1 38.44 10.85 -4.00
C MET A 1 38.60 10.01 -2.76
N ASP A 2 38.87 10.65 -1.62
CA ASP A 2 39.21 9.97 -0.36
C ASP A 2 38.00 9.22 0.23
N ALA A 3 38.23 8.01 0.74
CA ALA A 3 37.22 7.19 1.41
C ALA A 3 36.54 7.91 2.60
N THR A 4 37.26 8.84 3.23
CA THR A 4 36.78 9.68 4.34
C THR A 4 35.68 10.66 3.94
N THR A 5 35.67 11.11 2.68
CA THR A 5 34.65 12.05 2.18
C THR A 5 33.34 11.33 1.84
N SER A 6 33.42 10.12 1.27
CA SER A 6 32.26 9.28 0.91
C SER A 6 31.45 8.91 2.16
N ASN A 7 32.13 8.47 3.22
CA ASN A 7 31.47 8.04 4.45
C ASN A 7 30.74 9.20 5.16
N ARG A 8 31.28 10.42 5.07
CA ARG A 8 30.62 11.62 5.62
C ARG A 8 29.34 11.99 4.86
N GLU A 9 29.34 11.84 3.54
CA GLU A 9 28.16 12.09 2.71
C GLU A 9 27.07 11.04 2.96
N GLU A 10 27.45 9.77 3.10
CA GLU A 10 26.57 8.66 3.48
C GLU A 10 25.91 8.90 4.85
N ASP A 11 26.67 9.36 5.84
CA ASP A 11 26.14 9.69 7.16
C ASP A 11 25.14 10.86 7.13
N GLU A 12 25.38 11.90 6.32
CA GLU A 12 24.43 13.02 6.19
C GLU A 12 23.13 12.58 5.50
N ARG A 13 23.22 11.74 4.47
CA ARG A 13 22.04 11.14 3.82
C ARG A 13 21.23 10.29 4.79
N LEU A 14 21.91 9.42 5.54
CA LEU A 14 21.28 8.59 6.56
C LEU A 14 20.59 9.44 7.64
N LYS A 15 21.22 10.52 8.12
CA LYS A 15 20.60 11.44 9.09
C LYS A 15 19.32 12.08 8.57
N LEU A 16 19.31 12.50 7.30
CA LEU A 16 18.12 13.07 6.66
C LEU A 16 16.99 12.05 6.56
N GLU A 17 17.31 10.83 6.10
CA GLU A 17 16.35 9.73 6.01
C GLU A 17 15.78 9.36 7.40
N LEU A 18 16.62 9.26 8.43
CA LEU A 18 16.19 8.99 9.80
C LEU A 18 15.29 10.10 10.37
N SER A 19 15.58 11.36 10.04
CA SER A 19 14.74 12.50 10.42
C SER A 19 13.35 12.39 9.80
N LEU A 20 13.30 12.06 8.50
CA LEU A 20 12.05 11.85 7.77
C LEU A 20 11.26 10.67 8.35
N LEU A 21 11.92 9.53 8.57
CA LEU A 21 11.33 8.35 9.20
C LEU A 21 10.71 8.65 10.57
N ARG A 22 11.40 9.41 11.41
CA ARG A 22 10.88 9.79 12.73
C ARG A 22 9.65 10.70 12.62
N SER A 23 9.58 11.52 11.58
CA SER A 23 8.40 12.34 11.26
C SER A 23 7.24 11.47 10.76
N MET A 24 7.51 10.48 9.91
CA MET A 24 6.51 9.57 9.34
C MET A 24 5.96 8.56 10.36
N TYR A 25 6.81 8.10 11.28
CA TYR A 25 6.48 7.09 12.28
C TYR A 25 6.78 7.60 13.71
N PRO A 26 6.05 8.61 14.21
CA PRO A 26 6.32 9.21 15.51
C PRO A 26 6.25 8.17 16.64
N GLY A 27 7.32 8.09 17.43
CA GLY A 27 7.41 7.18 18.59
C GLY A 27 7.59 5.69 18.24
N GLN A 28 7.63 5.32 16.96
CA GLN A 28 7.78 3.93 16.52
C GLN A 28 9.20 3.60 16.05
N ILE A 29 10.03 4.61 15.78
CA ILE A 29 11.41 4.48 15.30
C ILE A 29 12.41 4.82 16.41
N ALA A 30 13.35 3.92 16.66
CA ALA A 30 14.53 4.15 17.49
C ALA A 30 15.80 3.84 16.68
N PHE A 31 16.83 4.67 16.83
CA PHE A 31 18.12 4.47 16.15
C PHE A 31 19.27 4.58 17.16
N ALA A 32 20.17 3.60 17.14
CA ALA A 32 21.36 3.54 17.98
C ALA A 32 22.59 3.85 17.13
N GLU A 33 23.13 5.07 17.25
CA GLU A 33 24.26 5.54 16.43
C GLU A 33 25.50 4.64 16.56
N GLY A 34 25.85 4.21 17.78
CA GLY A 34 27.06 3.42 18.04
C GLY A 34 27.04 2.02 17.41
N SER A 35 25.86 1.43 17.22
CA SER A 35 25.72 0.14 16.54
C SER A 35 25.11 0.28 15.15
N ARG A 36 24.84 1.50 14.66
CA ARG A 36 24.02 1.78 13.46
C ARG A 36 22.76 0.91 13.38
N GLY A 37 22.10 0.71 14.53
CA GLY A 37 20.94 -0.18 14.65
C GLY A 37 19.64 0.60 14.57
N LEU A 38 18.76 0.25 13.62
CA LEU A 38 17.40 0.79 13.52
C LEU A 38 16.40 -0.19 14.11
N THR A 39 15.53 0.27 15.00
CA THR A 39 14.39 -0.50 15.51
C THR A 39 13.10 0.20 15.10
N PHE A 40 12.18 -0.58 14.53
CA PHE A 40 10.80 -0.18 14.30
C PHE A 40 9.86 -1.08 15.11
N SER A 41 8.87 -0.50 15.79
CA SER A 41 7.87 -1.25 16.56
C SER A 41 6.48 -0.69 16.29
N THR A 42 5.51 -1.58 16.11
CA THR A 42 4.11 -1.20 15.88
C THR A 42 3.17 -2.26 16.44
N ASP A 43 1.97 -1.84 16.82
CA ASP A 43 0.89 -2.71 17.32
C ASP A 43 -0.29 -2.79 16.33
N ALA A 44 -0.18 -2.20 15.14
CA ALA A 44 -1.27 -2.10 14.16
C ALA A 44 -1.84 -3.47 13.73
N ALA A 45 -0.99 -4.50 13.67
CA ALA A 45 -1.33 -5.89 13.40
C ALA A 45 -0.97 -6.80 14.60
N GLY A 46 -0.99 -6.26 15.83
CA GLY A 46 -0.43 -6.90 17.02
C GLY A 46 1.07 -6.59 17.21
N PRO A 47 1.66 -7.02 18.35
CA PRO A 47 3.00 -6.60 18.75
C PRO A 47 4.05 -7.06 17.74
N SER A 48 4.54 -6.10 16.96
CA SER A 48 5.44 -6.33 15.83
C SER A 48 6.72 -5.54 16.02
N LYS A 49 7.86 -6.18 15.74
CA LYS A 49 9.18 -5.57 15.88
C LYS A 49 10.08 -5.92 14.69
N LEU A 50 10.71 -4.90 14.13
CA LEU A 50 11.76 -4.98 13.12
C LEU A 50 13.05 -4.36 13.68
N GLU A 51 14.16 -5.05 13.49
CA GLU A 51 15.50 -4.58 13.82
C GLU A 51 16.40 -4.74 12.60
N LEU A 52 17.02 -3.64 12.19
CA LEU A 52 17.96 -3.58 11.07
C LEU A 52 19.33 -3.13 11.57
N GLN A 53 20.37 -3.67 10.95
CA GLN A 53 21.74 -3.15 10.99
C GLN A 53 21.96 -2.33 9.73
N ILE A 54 22.38 -1.08 9.85
CA ILE A 54 22.69 -0.21 8.71
C ILE A 54 24.21 -0.27 8.48
N PRO A 55 24.69 -0.84 7.35
CA PRO A 55 26.11 -0.86 7.03
C PRO A 55 26.68 0.55 6.84
N ASP A 56 28.02 0.66 6.88
CA ASP A 56 28.70 1.92 6.63
C ASP A 56 28.53 2.35 5.17
N GLY A 57 28.51 1.40 4.22
CA GLY A 57 28.32 1.68 2.80
C GLY A 57 26.89 2.03 2.38
N TYR A 58 25.94 2.11 3.30
CA TYR A 58 24.56 2.50 3.00
C TYR A 58 24.41 4.03 2.91
N PRO A 59 23.66 4.56 1.93
CA PRO A 59 22.88 3.86 0.90
C PRO A 59 23.64 3.54 -0.40
N SER A 60 24.88 3.99 -0.54
CA SER A 60 25.59 4.03 -1.84
C SER A 60 25.99 2.66 -2.41
N THR A 61 26.38 1.72 -1.55
CA THR A 61 27.03 0.46 -1.95
C THR A 61 26.44 -0.76 -1.26
N GLU A 62 25.79 -0.57 -0.10
CA GLU A 62 25.24 -1.65 0.71
C GLU A 62 23.78 -1.38 1.08
N LEU A 63 23.05 -2.45 1.39
CA LEU A 63 21.67 -2.39 1.85
C LEU A 63 21.57 -2.76 3.35
N PRO A 64 20.53 -2.31 4.06
CA PRO A 64 20.32 -2.66 5.46
C PRO A 64 20.20 -4.18 5.68
N ILE A 65 20.68 -4.68 6.81
CA ILE A 65 20.67 -6.12 7.13
C ILE A 65 19.59 -6.39 8.19
N VAL A 66 18.73 -7.38 7.97
CA VAL A 66 17.70 -7.75 8.96
C VAL A 66 18.32 -8.52 10.12
N LEU A 67 18.23 -7.98 11.34
CA LEU A 67 18.63 -8.67 12.57
C LEU A 67 17.46 -9.44 13.19
N ALA A 68 16.28 -8.80 13.26
CA ALA A 68 15.06 -9.37 13.77
C ALA A 68 13.85 -8.84 13.00
N ALA A 69 12.87 -9.68 12.72
CA ALA A 69 11.58 -9.26 12.19
C ALA A 69 10.53 -10.23 12.69
N ARG A 70 9.51 -9.74 13.40
CA ARG A 70 8.47 -10.60 13.97
C ARG A 70 7.15 -9.89 14.17
N VAL A 71 6.08 -10.68 14.11
CA VAL A 71 4.72 -10.30 14.53
C VAL A 71 4.22 -11.36 15.49
N GLY A 72 3.92 -10.98 16.73
CA GLY A 72 3.59 -11.92 17.80
C GLY A 72 4.68 -12.99 17.98
N ARG A 73 4.37 -14.24 17.60
CA ARG A 73 5.30 -15.39 17.66
C ARG A 73 5.90 -15.79 16.31
N ARG A 74 5.51 -15.16 15.20
CA ARG A 74 5.98 -15.52 13.86
C ARG A 74 7.25 -14.75 13.51
N ASP A 75 8.26 -15.47 13.02
CA ASP A 75 9.50 -14.91 12.50
C ASP A 75 9.33 -14.56 11.02
N LEU A 76 9.64 -13.32 10.66
CA LEU A 76 9.47 -12.74 9.34
C LEU A 76 10.80 -12.38 8.67
N ARG A 77 11.94 -12.73 9.27
CA ARG A 77 13.27 -12.31 8.80
C ARG A 77 13.52 -12.65 7.34
N ASP A 78 13.22 -13.87 6.92
CA ASP A 78 13.45 -14.30 5.54
C ASP A 78 12.55 -13.56 4.53
N ALA A 79 11.33 -13.21 4.94
CA ALA A 79 10.41 -12.45 4.11
C ALA A 79 10.88 -10.99 3.95
N VAL A 80 11.28 -10.35 5.05
CA VAL A 80 11.83 -8.98 5.03
C VAL A 80 13.16 -8.95 4.28
N HIS A 81 14.06 -9.91 4.50
CA HIS A 81 15.36 -9.96 3.84
C HIS A 81 15.21 -10.04 2.31
N ARG A 82 14.27 -10.86 1.80
CA ARG A 82 13.97 -10.89 0.36
C ARG A 82 13.48 -9.55 -0.19
N ARG A 83 12.70 -8.80 0.60
CA ARG A 83 12.25 -7.46 0.19
C ARG A 83 13.41 -6.47 0.15
N ILE A 84 14.34 -6.54 1.10
CA ILE A 84 15.54 -5.68 1.08
C ILE A 84 16.39 -5.98 -0.15
N LEU A 85 16.65 -7.25 -0.46
CA LEU A 85 17.47 -7.62 -1.64
C LEU A 85 16.87 -7.17 -2.98
N ALA A 86 15.58 -6.81 -3.02
CA ALA A 86 14.92 -6.26 -4.20
C ALA A 86 15.01 -4.73 -4.29
N CYS A 87 15.53 -4.05 -3.27
CA CYS A 87 15.71 -2.60 -3.26
C CYS A 87 16.91 -2.17 -4.12
N PRO A 88 16.84 -1.01 -4.79
CA PRO A 88 17.99 -0.47 -5.51
C PRO A 88 19.08 0.00 -4.54
N VAL A 89 20.33 -0.26 -4.89
CA VAL A 89 21.50 0.33 -4.23
C VAL A 89 21.69 1.76 -4.76
N GLY A 90 22.10 2.68 -3.89
CA GLY A 90 22.27 4.11 -4.20
C GLY A 90 21.12 4.99 -3.70
N GLU A 91 19.99 4.39 -3.31
CA GLU A 91 18.78 5.08 -2.85
C GLU A 91 18.53 4.85 -1.35
N GLU A 92 17.84 5.81 -0.74
CA GLU A 92 17.35 5.74 0.64
C GLU A 92 16.07 4.87 0.66
N VAL A 93 16.13 3.70 1.30
CA VAL A 93 15.09 2.66 1.23
C VAL A 93 14.54 2.22 2.59
N LEU A 94 14.95 2.83 3.71
CA LEU A 94 14.50 2.41 5.04
C LEU A 94 12.99 2.52 5.21
N ASP A 95 12.35 3.55 4.65
CA ASP A 95 10.89 3.68 4.64
C ASP A 95 10.24 2.51 3.87
N ALA A 96 10.74 2.19 2.68
CA ALA A 96 10.25 1.06 1.90
C ALA A 96 10.38 -0.28 2.64
N ILE A 97 11.45 -0.45 3.44
CA ILE A 97 11.65 -1.64 4.28
C ILE A 97 10.65 -1.68 5.45
N VAL A 98 10.41 -0.56 6.12
CA VAL A 98 9.41 -0.44 7.19
C VAL A 98 8.01 -0.78 6.64
N VAL A 99 7.65 -0.21 5.49
CA VAL A 99 6.38 -0.51 4.81
C VAL A 99 6.28 -2.00 4.48
N ALA A 100 7.31 -2.58 3.86
CA ALA A 100 7.33 -4.01 3.53
C ALA A 100 7.17 -4.90 4.77
N PHE A 101 7.75 -4.52 5.91
CA PHE A 101 7.56 -5.24 7.16
C PHE A 101 6.11 -5.17 7.67
N ILE A 102 5.49 -3.98 7.66
CA ILE A 102 4.08 -3.81 8.07
C ILE A 102 3.14 -4.67 7.20
N GLU A 103 3.41 -4.76 5.89
CA GLU A 103 2.66 -5.64 4.98
C GLU A 103 2.76 -7.10 5.38
N ILE A 104 3.98 -7.60 5.57
CA ILE A 104 4.20 -9.00 5.93
C ILE A 104 3.52 -9.31 7.28
N CYS A 105 3.54 -8.36 8.23
CA CYS A 105 2.81 -8.50 9.49
C CYS A 105 1.29 -8.60 9.27
N THR A 106 0.74 -7.78 8.38
CA THR A 106 -0.69 -7.73 8.08
C THR A 106 -1.14 -9.00 7.37
N ASP A 107 -0.45 -9.43 6.32
CA ASP A 107 -0.72 -10.68 5.58
C ASP A 107 -0.72 -11.88 6.53
N VAL A 108 0.20 -11.90 7.49
CA VAL A 108 0.32 -12.96 8.49
C VAL A 108 -0.89 -12.99 9.42
N VAL A 109 -1.38 -11.85 9.87
CA VAL A 109 -2.54 -11.78 10.76
C VAL A 109 -3.83 -12.14 10.02
N GLU A 110 -3.99 -11.66 8.78
CA GLU A 110 -5.14 -11.97 7.94
C GLU A 110 -5.18 -13.46 7.59
N THR A 111 -4.05 -14.05 7.16
CA THR A 111 -3.96 -15.51 6.90
C THR A 111 -4.21 -16.34 8.17
N ALA A 112 -3.88 -15.81 9.35
CA ALA A 112 -4.16 -16.50 10.61
C ALA A 112 -5.65 -16.42 11.01
N ALA A 113 -6.34 -15.34 10.65
CA ALA A 113 -7.78 -15.17 10.86
C ALA A 113 -8.62 -16.00 9.85
N GLU A 114 -8.13 -16.14 8.61
CA GLU A 114 -8.79 -16.96 7.56
C GLU A 114 -8.68 -18.46 7.80
N ASN A 115 -7.81 -18.93 8.70
CA ASN A 115 -7.68 -20.36 9.05
C ASN A 115 -8.70 -20.84 10.11
N GLU A 116 -9.62 -19.99 10.57
CA GLU A 116 -10.78 -20.39 11.40
C GLU A 116 -12.09 -20.49 10.59
N GLU A 117 -12.07 -20.23 9.27
CA GLU A 117 -13.18 -20.56 8.37
C GLU A 117 -12.67 -21.20 7.08
N THR A 118 -13.03 -22.47 6.86
CA THR A 118 -12.79 -23.19 5.59
C THR A 118 -13.97 -24.14 5.36
N PRO A 119 -14.34 -24.54 4.12
CA PRO A 119 -14.09 -23.99 2.78
C PRO A 119 -15.39 -23.80 1.94
N ALA A 120 -15.33 -22.98 0.89
CA ALA A 120 -16.01 -23.24 -0.39
C ALA A 120 -15.36 -22.30 -1.42
N GLY A 121 -14.77 -22.74 -2.53
CA GLY A 121 -15.23 -23.77 -3.45
C GLY A 121 -15.46 -23.05 -4.79
N GLN A 122 -14.63 -23.36 -5.79
CA GLN A 122 -14.72 -22.85 -7.16
C GLN A 122 -16.15 -22.89 -7.71
N GLN A 123 -16.54 -21.87 -8.48
CA GLN A 123 -17.35 -22.16 -9.67
C GLN A 123 -17.08 -21.20 -10.83
N LEU A 124 -16.43 -21.77 -11.85
CA LEU A 124 -16.62 -21.40 -13.24
C LEU A 124 -18.07 -21.68 -13.63
N THR A 125 -18.85 -20.65 -13.94
CA THR A 125 -20.02 -20.79 -14.80
C THR A 125 -20.06 -19.65 -15.79
N ALA A 126 -19.83 -20.01 -17.06
CA ALA A 126 -20.18 -19.20 -18.20
C ALA A 126 -21.71 -19.06 -18.30
N SER A 127 -22.14 -17.92 -18.88
CA SER A 127 -23.46 -17.60 -19.44
C SER A 127 -24.47 -16.89 -18.53
N SER A 128 -24.52 -15.56 -18.68
CA SER A 128 -25.67 -14.82 -19.24
C SER A 128 -25.36 -13.32 -19.11
N GLU A 129 -25.47 -12.58 -20.21
CA GLU A 129 -25.31 -11.12 -20.26
C GLU A 129 -26.51 -10.46 -19.56
N GLU A 130 -26.49 -10.41 -18.23
CA GLU A 130 -27.22 -9.39 -17.50
C GLU A 130 -26.31 -8.18 -17.35
N THR A 131 -26.82 -7.00 -17.72
CA THR A 131 -26.14 -5.71 -17.60
C THR A 131 -26.06 -5.28 -16.13
N SER A 132 -25.50 -6.13 -15.26
CA SER A 132 -25.25 -5.78 -13.88
C SER A 132 -24.18 -4.69 -13.83
N THR A 133 -24.37 -3.75 -12.90
CA THR A 133 -23.40 -2.69 -12.64
C THR A 133 -22.81 -2.89 -11.26
N ALA A 134 -21.59 -2.42 -11.06
CA ALA A 134 -20.93 -2.48 -9.77
C ALA A 134 -20.16 -1.20 -9.49
N THR A 135 -20.02 -0.88 -8.20
CA THR A 135 -19.05 0.09 -7.71
C THR A 135 -18.14 -0.56 -6.69
N VAL A 136 -16.83 -0.33 -6.84
CA VAL A 136 -15.79 -0.82 -5.94
C VAL A 136 -15.00 0.36 -5.37
N VAL A 137 -14.83 0.38 -4.05
CA VAL A 137 -13.92 1.31 -3.36
C VAL A 137 -12.71 0.53 -2.86
N VAL A 138 -11.54 0.96 -3.31
CA VAL A 138 -10.25 0.42 -2.89
C VAL A 138 -9.53 1.44 -2.04
N TRP A 139 -9.08 0.99 -0.88
CA TRP A 139 -8.16 1.72 -0.02
C TRP A 139 -6.73 1.25 -0.28
N LEU A 140 -5.79 2.18 -0.29
CA LEU A 140 -4.36 1.96 -0.36
C LEU A 140 -3.69 2.75 0.76
N HIS A 141 -2.60 2.23 1.33
CA HIS A 141 -1.82 2.97 2.32
C HIS A 141 -1.26 4.28 1.74
N HIS A 142 -0.80 4.24 0.48
CA HIS A 142 -0.51 5.43 -0.31
C HIS A 142 -0.58 5.17 -1.81
N LEU A 143 -0.92 6.22 -2.58
CA LEU A 143 -0.87 6.21 -4.05
C LEU A 143 0.04 7.34 -4.55
N LEU A 144 1.33 7.29 -4.21
CA LEU A 144 2.32 8.29 -4.67
C LEU A 144 3.04 7.89 -5.96
N ASN A 145 3.21 6.59 -6.19
CA ASN A 145 3.95 6.08 -7.35
C ASN A 145 3.23 6.43 -8.67
N THR A 146 3.95 7.09 -9.57
CA THR A 146 3.41 7.60 -10.85
C THR A 146 3.01 6.49 -11.82
N ASN A 147 3.62 5.29 -11.75
CA ASN A 147 3.20 4.14 -12.56
C ASN A 147 1.88 3.55 -12.05
N LYS A 148 1.70 3.42 -10.73
CA LYS A 148 0.41 2.99 -10.14
C LYS A 148 -0.72 3.94 -10.53
N ARG A 149 -0.47 5.25 -10.42
CA ARG A 149 -1.42 6.29 -10.85
C ARG A 149 -1.84 6.13 -12.31
N LYS A 150 -0.87 6.01 -13.23
CA LYS A 150 -1.16 5.79 -14.66
C LYS A 150 -1.96 4.52 -14.92
N GLN A 151 -1.62 3.42 -14.24
CA GLN A 151 -2.32 2.13 -14.35
C GLN A 151 -3.77 2.23 -13.84
N ALA A 152 -4.00 2.93 -12.73
CA ALA A 152 -5.36 3.14 -12.19
C ALA A 152 -6.26 3.94 -13.15
N LEU A 153 -5.68 4.88 -13.90
CA LEU A 153 -6.39 5.75 -14.85
C LEU A 153 -6.64 5.10 -16.22
N SER A 154 -6.03 3.95 -16.51
CA SER A 154 -6.05 3.35 -17.85
C SER A 154 -6.61 1.91 -17.83
N PRO A 155 -7.94 1.74 -17.71
CA PRO A 155 -8.56 0.42 -17.76
C PRO A 155 -8.31 -0.24 -19.11
N THR A 156 -7.91 -1.50 -19.08
CA THR A 156 -7.72 -2.36 -20.25
C THR A 156 -8.98 -3.14 -20.64
N THR A 157 -10.12 -2.77 -20.07
CA THR A 157 -11.36 -3.54 -20.10
C THR A 157 -12.20 -3.25 -21.35
N SER A 158 -13.07 -4.19 -21.73
CA SER A 158 -13.88 -4.08 -22.95
C SER A 158 -15.03 -3.07 -22.85
N GLY A 159 -15.45 -2.69 -21.63
CA GLY A 159 -16.51 -1.71 -21.38
C GLY A 159 -16.02 -0.47 -20.62
N PRO A 160 -16.84 0.59 -20.56
CA PRO A 160 -16.47 1.84 -19.90
C PRO A 160 -16.40 1.66 -18.38
N VAL A 161 -15.28 2.06 -17.79
CA VAL A 161 -15.11 2.17 -16.33
C VAL A 161 -14.94 3.64 -16.01
N ASN A 162 -15.81 4.15 -15.15
CA ASN A 162 -15.74 5.50 -14.62
C ASN A 162 -15.16 5.47 -13.21
N GLY A 163 -14.55 6.54 -12.75
CA GLY A 163 -13.95 6.50 -11.43
C GLY A 163 -13.25 7.76 -10.96
N VAL A 164 -12.83 7.70 -9.71
CA VAL A 164 -12.03 8.75 -9.08
C VAL A 164 -10.86 8.08 -8.39
N THR A 165 -9.67 8.61 -8.58
CA THR A 165 -8.50 8.23 -7.79
C THR A 165 -8.03 9.42 -6.98
N LYS A 166 -7.58 9.18 -5.75
CA LYS A 166 -6.96 10.20 -4.91
C LYS A 166 -5.55 9.73 -4.56
N PRO A 167 -4.52 10.29 -5.22
CA PRO A 167 -3.13 10.13 -4.82
C PRO A 167 -2.86 10.62 -3.40
N GLY A 168 -1.77 10.14 -2.79
CA GLY A 168 -1.35 10.56 -1.45
C GLY A 168 -1.71 9.56 -0.35
N TYR A 169 -1.96 10.07 0.87
CA TYR A 169 -2.19 9.29 2.08
C TYR A 169 -3.61 9.56 2.66
N PRO A 170 -4.45 8.54 2.82
CA PRO A 170 -4.40 7.26 2.13
C PRO A 170 -4.58 7.45 0.61
N GLY A 171 -4.18 6.44 -0.16
CA GLY A 171 -4.59 6.34 -1.56
C GLY A 171 -6.01 5.80 -1.65
N VAL A 172 -6.83 6.36 -2.53
CA VAL A 172 -8.22 5.91 -2.73
C VAL A 172 -8.47 5.68 -4.21
N LEU A 173 -9.09 4.57 -4.55
CA LEU A 173 -9.62 4.31 -5.89
C LEU A 173 -11.12 4.02 -5.75
N ILE A 174 -11.93 4.63 -6.61
CA ILE A 174 -13.35 4.32 -6.75
C ILE A 174 -13.59 4.04 -8.22
N PHE A 175 -14.14 2.87 -8.53
CA PHE A 175 -14.47 2.47 -9.89
C PHE A 175 -15.93 2.06 -9.96
N SER A 176 -16.65 2.53 -10.97
CA SER A 176 -18.07 2.27 -11.19
C SER A 176 -18.35 2.06 -12.69
N GLY A 177 -19.27 1.15 -13.00
CA GLY A 177 -19.63 0.82 -14.38
C GLY A 177 -20.23 -0.58 -14.53
N PRO A 178 -20.18 -1.18 -15.73
CA PRO A 178 -20.56 -2.58 -15.93
C PRO A 178 -19.75 -3.48 -15.01
N ALA A 179 -20.41 -4.38 -14.28
CA ALA A 179 -19.79 -5.16 -13.21
C ALA A 179 -18.55 -5.92 -13.67
N LYS A 180 -18.64 -6.55 -14.85
CA LYS A 180 -17.52 -7.27 -15.46
C LYS A 180 -16.32 -6.35 -15.72
N SER A 181 -16.53 -5.16 -16.29
CA SER A 181 -15.43 -4.23 -16.56
C SER A 181 -14.82 -3.70 -15.26
N VAL A 182 -15.62 -3.39 -14.25
CA VAL A 182 -15.10 -2.93 -12.96
C VAL A 182 -14.29 -4.03 -12.28
N GLN A 183 -14.80 -5.27 -12.26
CA GLN A 183 -14.13 -6.42 -11.66
C GLN A 183 -12.85 -6.79 -12.41
N ASP A 184 -12.87 -6.79 -13.75
CA ASP A 184 -11.67 -7.03 -14.58
C ASP A 184 -10.60 -5.97 -14.28
N HIS A 185 -10.97 -4.68 -14.22
CA HIS A 185 -10.02 -3.61 -13.91
C HIS A 185 -9.44 -3.73 -12.50
N VAL A 186 -10.29 -3.94 -11.49
CA VAL A 186 -9.85 -4.13 -10.10
C VAL A 186 -8.97 -5.37 -9.97
N SER A 187 -9.32 -6.45 -10.68
CA SER A 187 -8.53 -7.67 -10.74
C SER A 187 -7.16 -7.41 -11.35
N ASP A 188 -7.08 -6.73 -12.50
CA ASP A 188 -5.81 -6.38 -13.15
C ASP A 188 -4.93 -5.57 -12.19
N LEU A 189 -5.48 -4.56 -11.50
CA LEU A 189 -4.74 -3.78 -10.51
C LEU A 189 -4.29 -4.62 -9.30
N LYS A 190 -5.12 -5.56 -8.84
CA LYS A 190 -4.77 -6.49 -7.77
C LYS A 190 -3.61 -7.40 -8.16
N HIS A 191 -3.55 -7.86 -9.42
CA HIS A 191 -2.46 -8.70 -9.94
C HIS A 191 -1.11 -7.96 -10.04
N LEU A 192 -1.13 -6.62 -10.04
CA LEU A 192 0.10 -5.83 -9.95
C LEU A 192 0.71 -5.82 -8.54
N ASN A 193 0.09 -6.52 -7.58
CA ASN A 193 0.57 -6.69 -6.21
C ASN A 193 0.85 -5.36 -5.52
N TRP A 194 -0.05 -4.40 -5.67
CA TRP A 194 0.11 -3.09 -5.03
C TRP A 194 -0.03 -3.20 -3.52
N GLN A 195 0.92 -2.57 -2.85
CA GLN A 195 0.97 -2.42 -1.40
C GLN A 195 -0.37 -2.00 -0.79
N ALA A 196 -0.85 -2.79 0.17
CA ALA A 196 -2.07 -2.56 0.94
C ALA A 196 -3.34 -2.30 0.10
N PHE A 197 -3.50 -2.99 -1.03
CA PHE A 197 -4.69 -2.92 -1.88
C PHE A 197 -5.88 -3.62 -1.20
N GLN A 198 -6.73 -2.85 -0.52
CA GLN A 198 -7.89 -3.36 0.20
C GLN A 198 -9.18 -2.94 -0.50
N VAL A 199 -9.94 -3.90 -1.02
CA VAL A 199 -11.33 -3.64 -1.42
C VAL A 199 -12.16 -3.47 -0.15
N ARG A 200 -12.71 -2.27 0.05
CA ARG A 200 -13.45 -1.92 1.28
C ARG A 200 -14.95 -1.76 1.07
N LEU A 201 -15.36 -1.56 -0.18
CA LEU A 201 -16.76 -1.54 -0.57
C LEU A 201 -16.90 -2.19 -1.93
N GLU A 202 -17.90 -3.05 -2.07
CA GLU A 202 -18.39 -3.55 -3.34
C GLU A 202 -19.92 -3.53 -3.27
N VAL A 203 -20.55 -2.83 -4.22
CA VAL A 203 -22.02 -2.72 -4.31
C VAL A 203 -22.46 -2.95 -5.74
N GLU A 204 -23.60 -3.61 -5.91
CA GLU A 204 -24.22 -3.89 -7.21
C GLU A 204 -25.03 -2.69 -7.75
N GLU A 205 -24.45 -1.49 -7.66
CA GLU A 205 -25.00 -0.24 -8.16
C GLU A 205 -23.88 0.58 -8.81
N ALA A 206 -24.09 1.09 -10.03
CA ALA A 206 -23.21 2.09 -10.61
C ALA A 206 -23.41 3.45 -9.94
N TRP A 207 -22.34 3.98 -9.33
CA TRP A 207 -22.28 5.37 -8.94
C TRP A 207 -22.05 6.26 -10.16
N GLU A 208 -22.81 7.35 -10.21
CA GLU A 208 -22.58 8.47 -11.12
C GLU A 208 -21.61 9.45 -10.48
N PHE A 209 -20.64 9.94 -11.27
CA PHE A 209 -19.68 10.94 -10.83
C PHE A 209 -19.96 12.30 -11.47
N ALA A 210 -19.65 13.39 -10.77
CA ALA A 210 -19.88 14.75 -11.24
C ALA A 210 -19.13 15.07 -12.55
N HIS A 211 -17.93 14.51 -12.74
CA HIS A 211 -17.16 14.65 -13.98
C HIS A 211 -17.71 13.83 -15.17
N GLY A 212 -18.69 12.95 -14.94
CA GLY A 212 -19.29 12.10 -15.96
C GLY A 212 -18.45 10.86 -16.26
N GLY A 213 -17.86 10.81 -17.46
CA GLY A 213 -17.18 9.61 -17.99
C GLY A 213 -15.67 9.61 -17.80
N GLY A 214 -15.10 8.41 -17.67
CA GLY A 214 -13.67 8.19 -17.49
C GLY A 214 -13.23 8.19 -16.02
N ILE A 215 -11.92 8.15 -15.80
CA ILE A 215 -11.34 8.12 -14.45
C ILE A 215 -10.52 9.39 -14.26
N VAL A 216 -10.80 10.15 -13.19
CA VAL A 216 -10.10 11.39 -12.87
C VAL A 216 -9.30 11.28 -11.56
N GLU A 217 -8.21 12.03 -11.45
CA GLU A 217 -7.50 12.20 -10.19
C GLU A 217 -8.01 13.43 -9.45
N VAL A 218 -8.19 13.32 -8.13
CA VAL A 218 -8.55 14.42 -7.23
C VAL A 218 -7.53 14.55 -6.10
N GLU A 219 -7.41 15.74 -5.53
CA GLU A 219 -6.36 16.03 -4.54
C GLU A 219 -6.81 15.74 -3.11
N SER A 220 -8.12 15.83 -2.83
CA SER A 220 -8.65 15.77 -1.47
C SER A 220 -9.85 14.81 -1.30
N MET A 221 -10.08 14.38 -0.06
CA MET A 221 -11.26 13.57 0.29
C MET A 221 -12.56 14.34 0.06
N LYS A 222 -12.51 15.67 0.22
CA LYS A 222 -13.65 16.56 -0.04
C LYS A 222 -14.04 16.54 -1.52
N GLU A 223 -13.07 16.51 -2.42
CA GLU A 223 -13.33 16.38 -3.86
C GLU A 223 -13.91 15.00 -4.19
N ILE A 224 -13.46 13.91 -3.55
CA ILE A 224 -14.11 12.60 -3.71
C ILE A 224 -15.59 12.69 -3.34
N VAL A 225 -15.92 13.29 -2.20
CA VAL A 225 -17.32 13.46 -1.77
C VAL A 225 -18.11 14.33 -2.75
N ALA A 226 -17.49 15.37 -3.31
CA ALA A 226 -18.11 16.20 -4.35
C ALA A 226 -18.38 15.41 -5.64
N GLU A 227 -17.50 14.47 -5.98
CA GLU A 227 -17.66 13.60 -7.16
C GLU A 227 -18.77 12.55 -6.97
N ILE A 228 -18.82 11.85 -5.82
CA ILE A 228 -19.80 10.77 -5.59
C ILE A 228 -21.19 11.29 -5.16
N GLY A 229 -21.25 12.53 -4.67
CA GLY A 229 -22.46 13.17 -4.16
C GLY A 229 -22.76 12.86 -2.68
N ASP A 230 -23.48 13.78 -2.02
CA ASP A 230 -23.76 13.72 -0.57
C ASP A 230 -24.53 12.47 -0.14
N ALA A 231 -25.37 11.91 -1.02
CA ALA A 231 -26.16 10.70 -0.73
C ALA A 231 -25.28 9.46 -0.44
N ARG A 232 -24.05 9.42 -0.97
CA ARG A 232 -23.11 8.29 -0.86
C ARG A 232 -21.96 8.57 0.09
N LYS A 233 -21.92 9.78 0.67
CA LYS A 233 -20.87 10.24 1.58
C LYS A 233 -20.72 9.32 2.77
N ASP A 234 -21.82 9.02 3.47
CA ASP A 234 -21.75 8.24 4.71
C ASP A 234 -21.25 6.81 4.45
N LEU A 235 -21.76 6.18 3.38
CA LEU A 235 -21.33 4.86 2.93
C LEU A 235 -19.84 4.84 2.56
N PHE A 236 -19.38 5.87 1.84
CA PHE A 236 -17.97 6.03 1.49
C PHE A 236 -17.08 6.25 2.72
N MET A 237 -17.48 7.11 3.65
CA MET A 237 -16.73 7.39 4.88
C MET A 237 -16.64 6.15 5.78
N GLU A 238 -17.72 5.37 5.87
CA GLU A 238 -17.74 4.08 6.56
C GLU A 238 -16.79 3.07 5.93
N ALA A 239 -16.82 2.91 4.60
CA ALA A 239 -15.88 2.08 3.88
C ALA A 239 -14.43 2.52 4.13
N MET A 240 -14.18 3.82 4.24
CA MET A 240 -12.86 4.38 4.54
C MET A 240 -12.46 4.24 6.02
N ARG A 241 -13.35 3.74 6.89
CA ARG A 241 -13.19 3.65 8.35
C ARG A 241 -12.88 5.00 8.99
N MET A 242 -13.45 6.07 8.45
CA MET A 242 -13.28 7.44 8.92
C MET A 242 -14.62 7.90 9.52
N LYS A 243 -14.67 8.04 10.85
CA LYS A 243 -15.82 8.60 11.59
C LYS A 243 -15.58 10.06 11.93
#